data_AF-A0A925DKI0-F1
#
_entry.id   AF-A0A925DKI0-F1
#
_cell.length_a   1.000
_cell.length_b   1.000
_cell.length_c   1.000
_cell.angle_alpha   90.00
_cell.angle_beta   90.00
_cell.angle_gamma   90.00
#
_symmetry.space_group_name_H-M   'P 1'
#
loop_
_entity.id
_entity.type
_entity.pdbx_description
1 polymer ?
#
loop_
_entity_poly.entity_id
_entity_poly.type
_entity_poly.pdbx_seq_one_letter_code
_entity_poly.pdbx_strand_id
1 'polypeptide(L)'
;ESWETQNFYHLPLAAVVCNLTKIQSDIKNVEAECISQLSGASGKVAIKFDKLAAKVIAPKSYIQSGQKYEADVFLAASSSSLTAEQLTVYKNATWDSAAKKCIGCDVKENELPLVSGMGKYEAQAGSVGEQKFTGVIKFKKPTGEFDYYPYGSDYMVAAPSAAISADAMNVFYIGVDNPVSVSAAGFAPSELSVGGSGGGIQLQPKGAGKFNVRVSTAGDATISVSAKTKDGSKPQGSQKFRVKRIPTPYPTVAGKKSGEKVSKAEITNASYIIAKLDGFDFAANFQVISWEFTGSIGGQTKICQGNGGAVTSELKGILSKATPGSRIFFDVKAKGPDGVLQTLPTLGLRVN
;
A
#
# COMPACT_ATOMS: atom_id res chain seq x y z
N GLU A 1 -72.42 -57.50 -28.28
CA GLU A 1 -72.49 -58.34 -27.06
C GLU A 1 -72.00 -57.53 -25.89
N SER A 2 -72.46 -57.81 -24.67
CA SER A 2 -71.96 -57.12 -23.48
C SER A 2 -70.61 -57.71 -23.04
N TRP A 3 -69.82 -56.95 -22.28
CA TRP A 3 -68.50 -57.38 -21.80
C TRP A 3 -68.60 -58.70 -21.02
N GLU A 4 -69.67 -58.88 -20.27
CA GLU A 4 -69.95 -60.08 -19.47
C GLU A 4 -70.20 -61.29 -20.37
N THR A 5 -70.96 -61.13 -21.46
CA THR A 5 -71.21 -62.23 -22.40
C THR A 5 -69.91 -62.67 -23.07
N GLN A 6 -69.04 -61.75 -23.47
CA GLN A 6 -67.78 -62.10 -24.13
C GLN A 6 -66.75 -62.77 -23.21
N ASN A 7 -66.76 -62.42 -21.93
CA ASN A 7 -65.76 -62.92 -20.97
C ASN A 7 -66.20 -64.15 -20.17
N PHE A 8 -67.51 -64.45 -20.11
CA PHE A 8 -68.05 -65.48 -19.21
C PHE A 8 -69.11 -66.41 -19.82
N TYR A 9 -69.64 -66.15 -21.03
CA TYR A 9 -70.67 -67.01 -21.64
C TYR A 9 -70.07 -68.31 -22.20
N HIS A 10 -70.74 -69.45 -21.95
CA HIS A 10 -70.33 -70.79 -22.40
C HIS A 10 -68.89 -71.23 -22.04
N LEU A 11 -68.29 -70.66 -20.98
CA LEU A 11 -66.99 -71.09 -20.47
C LEU A 11 -67.12 -72.06 -19.28
N PRO A 12 -66.25 -73.07 -19.14
CA PRO A 12 -66.16 -73.90 -17.94
C PRO A 12 -65.86 -73.06 -16.70
N LEU A 13 -66.36 -73.48 -15.53
CA LEU A 13 -66.16 -72.77 -14.25
C LEU A 13 -64.67 -72.47 -13.96
N ALA A 14 -63.77 -73.41 -14.27
CA ALA A 14 -62.33 -73.24 -14.09
C ALA A 14 -61.77 -72.08 -14.95
N ALA A 15 -62.27 -71.89 -16.17
CA ALA A 15 -61.88 -70.79 -17.05
C ALA A 15 -62.44 -69.45 -16.56
N VAL A 16 -63.66 -69.43 -16.02
CA VAL A 16 -64.26 -68.24 -15.40
C VAL A 16 -63.45 -67.78 -14.18
N VAL A 17 -63.05 -68.70 -13.30
CA VAL A 17 -62.19 -68.39 -12.14
C VAL A 17 -60.84 -67.85 -12.61
N CYS A 18 -60.23 -68.46 -13.62
CA CYS A 18 -58.97 -67.96 -14.20
C CYS A 18 -59.10 -66.54 -14.76
N ASN A 19 -60.18 -66.23 -15.49
CA ASN A 19 -60.45 -64.89 -16.01
C ASN A 19 -60.64 -63.87 -14.88
N LEU A 20 -61.34 -64.22 -13.79
CA LEU A 20 -61.50 -63.36 -12.62
C LEU A 20 -60.15 -63.13 -11.91
N THR A 21 -59.32 -64.16 -11.76
CA THR A 21 -57.96 -64.01 -11.20
C THR A 21 -57.09 -63.13 -12.08
N LYS A 22 -57.20 -63.25 -13.41
CA LYS A 22 -56.50 -62.36 -14.34
C LYS A 22 -56.92 -60.90 -14.13
N ILE A 23 -58.23 -60.62 -14.03
CA ILE A 23 -58.73 -59.26 -13.76
C ILE A 23 -58.20 -58.75 -12.41
N GLN A 24 -58.15 -59.59 -11.37
CA GLN A 24 -57.54 -59.20 -10.09
C GLN A 24 -56.05 -58.86 -10.22
N SER A 25 -55.29 -59.64 -10.99
CA SER A 25 -53.89 -59.34 -11.31
C SER A 25 -53.74 -58.05 -12.12
N ASP A 26 -54.60 -57.82 -13.11
CA ASP A 26 -54.59 -56.60 -13.93
C ASP A 26 -54.88 -55.36 -13.06
N ILE A 27 -55.86 -55.44 -12.15
CA ILE A 27 -56.15 -54.36 -11.16
C ILE A 27 -54.94 -54.13 -10.27
N LYS A 28 -54.28 -55.18 -9.78
CA LYS A 28 -53.09 -55.05 -8.94
C LYS A 28 -51.90 -54.43 -9.68
N ASN A 29 -51.74 -54.73 -10.98
CA ASN A 29 -50.73 -54.11 -11.82
C ASN A 29 -51.02 -52.62 -12.05
N VAL A 30 -52.27 -52.25 -12.35
CA VAL A 30 -52.68 -50.83 -12.50
C VAL A 30 -52.50 -50.07 -11.18
N GLU A 31 -52.83 -50.69 -10.04
CA GLU A 31 -52.59 -50.11 -8.72
C GLU A 31 -51.09 -49.84 -8.49
N ALA A 32 -50.23 -50.81 -8.83
CA ALA A 32 -48.78 -50.64 -8.72
C ALA A 32 -48.23 -49.56 -9.67
N GLU A 33 -48.74 -49.45 -10.90
CA GLU A 33 -48.38 -48.39 -11.84
C GLU A 33 -48.81 -47.01 -11.33
N CYS A 34 -50.03 -46.88 -10.82
CA CYS A 34 -50.52 -45.64 -10.21
C CYS A 34 -49.65 -45.23 -9.01
N ILE A 35 -49.31 -46.17 -8.12
CA ILE A 35 -48.41 -45.91 -6.99
C ILE A 35 -47.02 -45.50 -7.48
N SER A 36 -46.49 -46.15 -8.51
CA SER A 36 -45.20 -45.81 -9.11
C SER A 36 -45.19 -44.41 -9.73
N GLN A 37 -46.26 -44.04 -10.46
CA GLN A 37 -46.40 -42.70 -11.03
C GLN A 37 -46.55 -41.62 -9.96
N LEU A 38 -47.36 -41.87 -8.92
CA LEU A 38 -47.53 -40.94 -7.81
C LEU A 38 -46.25 -40.81 -6.97
N SER A 39 -45.52 -41.91 -6.76
CA SER A 39 -44.21 -41.91 -6.10
C SER A 39 -43.16 -41.15 -6.91
N GLY A 40 -43.11 -41.38 -8.23
CA GLY A 40 -42.25 -40.64 -9.15
C GLY A 40 -42.62 -39.15 -9.27
N ALA A 41 -43.90 -38.80 -9.12
CA ALA A 41 -44.37 -37.41 -9.06
C ALA A 41 -44.05 -36.75 -7.71
N SER A 42 -44.11 -37.48 -6.60
CA SER A 42 -43.63 -37.01 -5.29
C SER A 42 -42.14 -36.69 -5.32
N GLY A 43 -41.35 -37.49 -6.04
CA GLY A 43 -39.95 -37.21 -6.35
C GLY A 43 -39.71 -35.93 -7.17
N LYS A 44 -40.73 -35.36 -7.85
CA LYS A 44 -40.64 -34.04 -8.51
C LYS A 44 -40.80 -32.85 -7.55
N VAL A 45 -41.22 -33.09 -6.31
CA VAL A 45 -41.22 -32.08 -5.23
C VAL A 45 -39.80 -31.92 -4.64
N ALA A 46 -38.89 -32.87 -4.91
CA ALA A 46 -37.48 -32.71 -4.60
C ALA A 46 -36.87 -31.63 -5.51
N ILE A 47 -36.29 -30.60 -4.88
CA ILE A 47 -35.59 -29.52 -5.57
C ILE A 47 -34.45 -30.13 -6.40
N LYS A 48 -34.59 -30.10 -7.73
CA LYS A 48 -33.54 -30.58 -8.65
C LYS A 48 -32.47 -29.51 -8.79
N PHE A 49 -31.29 -29.78 -8.27
CA PHE A 49 -30.10 -28.98 -8.53
C PHE A 49 -29.65 -29.22 -9.97
N ASP A 50 -29.83 -28.23 -10.83
CA ASP A 50 -29.52 -28.30 -12.27
C ASP A 50 -28.17 -27.67 -12.61
N LYS A 51 -27.59 -26.90 -11.68
CA LYS A 51 -26.32 -26.21 -11.86
C LYS A 51 -25.32 -26.65 -10.81
N LEU A 52 -24.20 -27.21 -11.26
CA LEU A 52 -23.05 -27.53 -10.43
C LEU A 52 -21.90 -26.57 -10.80
N ALA A 53 -21.32 -25.92 -9.81
CA ALA A 53 -20.22 -25.00 -9.99
C ALA A 53 -19.16 -25.21 -8.90
N ALA A 54 -17.90 -25.35 -9.29
CA ALA A 54 -16.81 -25.32 -8.32
C ALA A 54 -16.67 -23.91 -7.74
N LYS A 55 -16.52 -23.80 -6.42
CA LYS A 55 -16.31 -22.55 -5.69
C LYS A 55 -15.08 -22.69 -4.79
N VAL A 56 -14.41 -21.57 -4.60
CA VAL A 56 -13.21 -21.46 -3.76
C VAL A 56 -13.49 -20.42 -2.69
N ILE A 57 -13.27 -20.78 -1.43
CA ILE A 57 -13.30 -19.84 -0.30
C ILE A 57 -11.89 -19.77 0.29
N ALA A 58 -11.31 -18.58 0.27
CA ALA A 58 -10.01 -18.31 0.88
C ALA A 58 -10.20 -17.29 2.01
N PRO A 59 -9.65 -17.53 3.23
CA PRO A 59 -9.72 -16.56 4.32
C PRO A 59 -9.04 -15.23 4.01
N LYS A 60 -8.04 -15.23 3.11
CA LYS A 60 -7.33 -14.03 2.65
C LYS A 60 -7.21 -14.03 1.13
N SER A 61 -7.67 -12.97 0.50
CA SER A 61 -7.53 -12.74 -0.95
C SER A 61 -6.20 -12.08 -1.34
N TYR A 62 -5.47 -11.50 -0.38
CA TYR A 62 -4.16 -10.88 -0.59
C TYR A 62 -3.12 -11.48 0.36
N ILE A 63 -2.01 -11.95 -0.21
CA ILE A 63 -0.85 -12.49 0.52
C ILE A 63 0.43 -11.87 -0.03
N GLN A 64 1.43 -11.70 0.83
CA GLN A 64 2.76 -11.27 0.40
C GLN A 64 3.55 -12.44 -0.19
N SER A 65 4.51 -12.15 -1.06
CA SER A 65 5.43 -13.17 -1.58
C SER A 65 6.10 -13.94 -0.44
N GLY A 66 6.10 -15.26 -0.53
CA GLY A 66 6.63 -16.17 0.49
C GLY A 66 5.66 -16.56 1.61
N GLN A 67 4.44 -16.02 1.64
CA GLN A 67 3.38 -16.50 2.55
C GLN A 67 2.61 -17.68 1.95
N LYS A 68 2.10 -18.57 2.83
CA LYS A 68 1.28 -19.72 2.41
C LYS A 68 -0.13 -19.23 2.03
N TYR A 69 -0.60 -19.66 0.85
CA TYR A 69 -1.99 -19.51 0.43
C TYR A 69 -2.81 -20.73 0.88
N GLU A 70 -3.91 -20.50 1.59
CA GLU A 70 -4.85 -21.54 2.03
C GLU A 70 -6.24 -21.22 1.50
N ALA A 71 -6.88 -22.21 0.89
CA ALA A 71 -8.22 -22.07 0.32
C ALA A 71 -8.95 -23.41 0.33
N ASP A 72 -10.24 -23.38 0.67
CA ASP A 72 -11.14 -24.51 0.60
C ASP A 72 -11.85 -24.52 -0.75
N VAL A 73 -11.76 -25.65 -1.45
CA VAL A 73 -12.37 -25.87 -2.76
C VAL A 73 -13.52 -26.85 -2.61
N PHE A 74 -14.72 -26.46 -3.03
CA PHE A 74 -15.93 -27.29 -2.92
C PHE A 74 -16.82 -27.16 -4.14
N LEU A 75 -17.69 -28.15 -4.33
CA LEU A 75 -18.70 -28.13 -5.38
C LEU A 75 -19.98 -27.51 -4.83
N ALA A 76 -20.38 -26.35 -5.36
CA ALA A 76 -21.65 -25.72 -5.07
C ALA A 76 -22.72 -26.21 -6.05
N ALA A 77 -23.83 -26.70 -5.51
CA ALA A 77 -25.02 -27.05 -6.29
C ALA A 77 -26.08 -25.95 -6.14
N SER A 78 -26.59 -25.43 -7.25
CA SER A 78 -27.72 -24.49 -7.28
C SER A 78 -28.78 -24.97 -8.27
N SER A 79 -29.97 -24.38 -8.18
CA SER A 79 -31.06 -24.66 -9.11
C SER A 79 -31.55 -23.37 -9.77
N SER A 80 -31.64 -23.35 -11.09
CA SER A 80 -32.17 -22.20 -11.84
C SER A 80 -33.68 -22.06 -11.75
N SER A 81 -34.37 -23.12 -11.31
CA SER A 81 -35.82 -23.15 -11.08
C SER A 81 -36.22 -22.61 -9.70
N LEU A 82 -35.26 -22.24 -8.84
CA LEU A 82 -35.54 -21.66 -7.53
C LEU A 82 -36.07 -20.24 -7.69
N THR A 83 -37.31 -20.04 -7.27
CA THR A 83 -37.98 -18.73 -7.24
C THR A 83 -37.69 -18.01 -5.91
N ALA A 84 -37.97 -16.70 -5.86
CA ALA A 84 -37.81 -15.89 -4.64
C ALA A 84 -38.66 -16.40 -3.45
N GLU A 85 -39.70 -17.20 -3.72
CA GLU A 85 -40.52 -17.86 -2.70
C GLU A 85 -39.83 -19.07 -2.04
N GLN A 86 -38.86 -19.67 -2.72
CA GLN A 86 -38.14 -20.86 -2.29
C GLN A 86 -36.76 -20.57 -1.74
N LEU A 87 -36.11 -19.51 -2.24
CA LEU A 87 -34.79 -19.08 -1.81
C LEU A 87 -34.79 -17.55 -1.70
N THR A 88 -34.38 -17.01 -0.56
CA THR A 88 -34.13 -15.57 -0.39
C THR A 88 -32.81 -15.38 0.33
N VAL A 89 -31.95 -14.51 -0.19
CA VAL A 89 -30.63 -14.24 0.39
C VAL A 89 -30.65 -12.84 0.97
N TYR A 90 -30.40 -12.72 2.27
CA TYR A 90 -30.40 -11.44 2.98
C TYR A 90 -28.97 -11.03 3.38
N LYS A 91 -28.55 -9.81 3.04
CA LYS A 91 -27.36 -9.15 3.60
C LYS A 91 -27.70 -8.51 4.96
N ASN A 92 -26.70 -8.34 5.82
CA ASN A 92 -26.82 -7.71 7.15
C ASN A 92 -27.91 -8.32 8.04
N ALA A 93 -28.30 -9.58 7.78
CA ALA A 93 -29.24 -10.34 8.59
C ALA A 93 -28.49 -11.28 9.53
N THR A 94 -29.09 -11.60 10.67
CA THR A 94 -28.52 -12.54 11.66
C THR A 94 -29.58 -13.55 12.09
N TRP A 95 -29.20 -14.82 12.19
CA TRP A 95 -30.07 -15.87 12.68
C TRP A 95 -29.88 -16.07 14.19
N ASP A 96 -30.93 -15.85 14.98
CA ASP A 96 -30.96 -16.17 16.41
C ASP A 96 -31.48 -17.60 16.58
N SER A 97 -30.57 -18.52 16.96
CA SER A 97 -30.87 -19.94 17.14
C SER A 97 -31.70 -20.24 18.39
N ALA A 98 -31.70 -19.37 19.40
CA ALA A 98 -32.47 -19.53 20.63
C ALA A 98 -33.92 -19.05 20.45
N ALA A 99 -34.10 -17.91 19.78
CA ALA A 99 -35.43 -17.37 19.46
C ALA A 99 -36.06 -17.96 18.18
N LYS A 100 -35.31 -18.77 17.42
CA LYS A 100 -35.69 -19.31 16.10
C LYS A 100 -36.21 -18.21 15.15
N LYS A 101 -35.54 -17.04 15.17
CA LYS A 101 -35.96 -15.86 14.42
C LYS A 101 -34.81 -15.29 13.61
N CYS A 102 -35.09 -14.93 12.36
CA CYS A 102 -34.16 -14.13 11.57
C CYS A 102 -34.37 -12.65 11.89
N ILE A 103 -33.31 -11.99 12.34
CA ILE A 103 -33.28 -10.55 12.59
C ILE A 103 -32.77 -9.88 11.30
N GLY A 104 -33.57 -8.99 10.71
CA GLY A 104 -33.23 -8.27 9.47
C GLY A 104 -33.72 -8.90 8.17
N CYS A 105 -34.36 -10.08 8.21
CA CYS A 105 -35.04 -10.71 7.07
C CYS A 105 -36.36 -10.02 6.68
N ASP A 106 -36.89 -9.12 7.51
CA ASP A 106 -38.12 -8.35 7.23
C ASP A 106 -37.87 -7.08 6.41
N VAL A 107 -36.59 -6.74 6.17
CA VAL A 107 -36.17 -5.51 5.48
C VAL A 107 -35.88 -5.83 4.01
N LYS A 108 -36.72 -5.34 3.09
CA LYS A 108 -36.57 -5.60 1.63
C LYS A 108 -35.23 -5.13 1.07
N GLU A 109 -34.64 -4.07 1.61
CA GLU A 109 -33.34 -3.52 1.17
C GLU A 109 -32.16 -4.47 1.44
N ASN A 110 -32.38 -5.45 2.34
CA ASN A 110 -31.41 -6.50 2.64
C ASN A 110 -31.51 -7.67 1.66
N GLU A 111 -32.54 -7.77 0.82
CA GLU A 111 -32.64 -8.86 -0.16
C GLU A 111 -31.63 -8.65 -1.30
N LEU A 112 -30.86 -9.70 -1.58
CA LEU A 112 -29.92 -9.72 -2.69
C LEU A 112 -30.59 -10.27 -3.95
N PRO A 113 -30.31 -9.68 -5.14
CA PRO A 113 -30.81 -10.22 -6.39
C PRO A 113 -30.26 -11.63 -6.61
N LEU A 114 -31.17 -12.56 -6.95
CA LEU A 114 -30.83 -13.94 -7.27
C LEU A 114 -30.47 -14.07 -8.74
N VAL A 115 -29.29 -14.60 -9.02
CA VAL A 115 -28.85 -14.95 -10.37
C VAL A 115 -28.50 -16.44 -10.37
N SER A 116 -29.30 -17.25 -11.06
CA SER A 116 -29.10 -18.71 -11.13
C SER A 116 -29.05 -19.42 -9.77
N GLY A 117 -29.90 -19.01 -8.84
CA GLY A 117 -29.96 -19.58 -7.48
C GLY A 117 -28.83 -19.11 -6.55
N MET A 118 -28.09 -18.06 -6.91
CA MET A 118 -27.06 -17.43 -6.07
C MET A 118 -27.40 -15.96 -5.81
N GLY A 119 -27.30 -15.50 -4.56
CA GLY A 119 -27.44 -14.07 -4.22
C GLY A 119 -26.20 -13.29 -4.64
N LYS A 120 -26.38 -12.22 -5.45
CA LYS A 120 -25.29 -11.35 -5.88
C LYS A 120 -25.15 -10.17 -4.94
N TYR A 121 -24.00 -10.06 -4.27
CA TYR A 121 -23.67 -8.91 -3.43
C TYR A 121 -22.71 -7.98 -4.16
N GLU A 122 -23.08 -6.70 -4.24
CA GLU A 122 -22.23 -5.62 -4.73
C GLU A 122 -22.29 -4.47 -3.71
N ALA A 123 -21.13 -3.97 -3.31
CA ALA A 123 -21.01 -2.82 -2.43
C ALA A 123 -19.83 -1.96 -2.84
N GLN A 124 -20.02 -0.65 -2.81
CA GLN A 124 -18.94 0.31 -2.98
C GLN A 124 -18.16 0.40 -1.66
N ALA A 125 -16.87 0.11 -1.71
CA ALA A 125 -15.99 0.21 -0.55
C ALA A 125 -15.87 1.68 -0.10
N GLY A 126 -16.41 2.00 1.08
CA GLY A 126 -16.42 3.36 1.63
C GLY A 126 -15.17 3.69 2.47
N SER A 127 -14.94 2.94 3.55
CA SER A 127 -13.84 3.16 4.48
C SER A 127 -12.72 2.13 4.33
N VAL A 128 -11.49 2.59 4.55
CA VAL A 128 -10.29 1.76 4.63
C VAL A 128 -10.37 0.90 5.89
N GLY A 129 -10.02 -0.38 5.80
CA GLY A 129 -10.03 -1.32 6.92
C GLY A 129 -10.73 -2.63 6.60
N GLU A 130 -10.94 -3.43 7.64
CA GLU A 130 -11.69 -4.68 7.57
C GLU A 130 -13.19 -4.37 7.46
N GLN A 131 -13.81 -4.89 6.40
CA GLN A 131 -15.24 -4.79 6.15
C GLN A 131 -15.85 -6.18 6.35
N LYS A 132 -16.88 -6.24 7.18
CA LYS A 132 -17.60 -7.49 7.45
C LYS A 132 -18.83 -7.56 6.57
N PHE A 133 -19.03 -8.72 5.95
CA PHE A 133 -20.21 -9.02 5.18
C PHE A 133 -20.89 -10.26 5.75
N THR A 134 -22.00 -10.06 6.45
CA THR A 134 -22.81 -11.12 7.05
C THR A 134 -24.19 -11.17 6.42
N GLY A 135 -24.86 -12.30 6.56
CA GLY A 135 -26.20 -12.49 6.05
C GLY A 135 -26.80 -13.84 6.40
N VAL A 136 -28.01 -14.07 5.90
CA VAL A 136 -28.74 -15.32 6.10
C VAL A 136 -29.39 -15.73 4.79
N ILE A 137 -29.23 -17.00 4.43
CA ILE A 137 -29.96 -17.63 3.33
C ILE A 137 -31.20 -18.27 3.94
N LYS A 138 -32.39 -17.85 3.50
CA LYS A 138 -33.67 -18.48 3.82
C LYS A 138 -34.05 -19.43 2.70
N PHE A 139 -34.28 -20.69 3.04
CA PHE A 139 -34.56 -21.76 2.07
C PHE A 139 -35.81 -22.54 2.46
N LYS A 140 -36.75 -22.69 1.54
CA LYS A 140 -37.98 -23.48 1.75
C LYS A 140 -37.74 -24.93 1.36
N LYS A 141 -37.86 -25.85 2.31
CA LYS A 141 -37.78 -27.29 2.07
C LYS A 141 -38.96 -27.79 1.23
N PRO A 142 -38.80 -28.94 0.56
CA PRO A 142 -39.91 -29.70 -0.04
C PRO A 142 -41.05 -30.00 0.95
N THR A 143 -40.75 -30.06 2.26
CA THR A 143 -41.72 -30.28 3.34
C THR A 143 -42.56 -29.04 3.67
N GLY A 144 -42.24 -27.87 3.09
CA GLY A 144 -42.92 -26.60 3.34
C GLY A 144 -42.32 -25.74 4.45
N GLU A 145 -41.42 -26.30 5.27
CA GLU A 145 -40.70 -25.58 6.33
C GLU A 145 -39.54 -24.73 5.78
N PHE A 146 -39.18 -23.67 6.50
CA PHE A 146 -38.04 -22.81 6.15
C PHE A 146 -36.81 -23.11 7.01
N ASP A 147 -35.68 -23.34 6.35
CA ASP A 147 -34.36 -23.38 6.96
C ASP A 147 -33.61 -22.07 6.75
N TYR A 148 -32.73 -21.75 7.69
CA TYR A 148 -31.93 -20.53 7.71
C TYR A 148 -30.46 -20.88 7.86
N TYR A 149 -29.65 -20.45 6.89
CA TYR A 149 -28.22 -20.67 6.87
C TYR A 149 -27.50 -19.33 7.00
N PRO A 150 -26.96 -18.99 8.19
CA PRO A 150 -26.16 -17.78 8.36
C PRO A 150 -24.83 -17.92 7.61
N TYR A 151 -24.36 -16.83 7.01
CA TYR A 151 -23.05 -16.75 6.39
C TYR A 151 -22.35 -15.46 6.79
N GLY A 152 -21.02 -15.48 6.76
CA GLY A 152 -20.17 -14.35 7.08
C GLY A 152 -18.85 -14.46 6.33
N SER A 153 -18.38 -13.34 5.79
CA SER A 153 -17.06 -13.22 5.19
C SER A 153 -16.53 -11.81 5.42
N ASP A 154 -15.24 -11.73 5.71
CA ASP A 154 -14.56 -10.45 5.90
C ASP A 154 -13.72 -10.14 4.65
N TYR A 155 -13.73 -8.89 4.20
CA TYR A 155 -12.88 -8.42 3.11
C TYR A 155 -12.16 -7.14 3.54
N MET A 156 -10.93 -6.95 3.07
CA MET A 156 -10.12 -5.79 3.45
C MET A 156 -10.12 -4.75 2.33
N VAL A 157 -10.45 -3.51 2.68
CA VAL A 157 -10.37 -2.35 1.80
C VAL A 157 -9.09 -1.60 2.13
N ALA A 158 -8.18 -1.53 1.16
CA ALA A 158 -6.96 -0.74 1.27
C ALA A 158 -7.15 0.63 0.59
N ALA A 159 -6.60 1.69 1.20
CA ALA A 159 -6.45 2.96 0.50
C ALA A 159 -5.52 2.76 -0.71
N PRO A 160 -5.78 3.42 -1.86
CA PRO A 160 -4.79 3.47 -2.92
C PRO A 160 -3.51 4.11 -2.36
N SER A 161 -2.38 3.43 -2.50
CA SER A 161 -1.08 3.96 -2.11
C SER A 161 -0.08 3.74 -3.24
N ALA A 162 0.72 4.76 -3.52
CA ALA A 162 1.79 4.72 -4.51
C ALA A 162 3.05 5.31 -3.88
N ALA A 163 4.17 4.62 -4.03
CA ALA A 163 5.48 5.14 -3.69
C ALA A 163 6.07 5.82 -4.93
N ILE A 164 6.13 7.14 -4.93
CA ILE A 164 6.77 7.93 -5.99
C ILE A 164 8.11 8.42 -5.45
N SER A 165 9.21 7.99 -6.04
CA SER A 165 10.56 8.41 -5.68
C SER A 165 11.33 8.90 -6.91
N ALA A 166 12.16 9.92 -6.73
CA ALA A 166 13.10 10.34 -7.75
C ALA A 166 14.40 9.52 -7.63
N ASP A 167 14.66 8.63 -8.60
CA ASP A 167 15.81 7.70 -8.56
C ASP A 167 17.16 8.42 -8.49
N ALA A 168 17.26 9.60 -9.11
CA ALA A 168 18.47 10.42 -9.07
C ALA A 168 18.70 11.12 -7.71
N MET A 169 17.71 11.14 -6.81
CA MET A 169 17.74 11.85 -5.53
C MET A 169 18.04 10.95 -4.32
N ASN A 170 18.38 9.68 -4.53
CA ASN A 170 18.82 8.78 -3.45
C ASN A 170 20.25 9.12 -2.97
N VAL A 171 20.42 10.29 -2.35
CA VAL A 171 21.71 10.82 -1.88
C VAL A 171 21.61 11.20 -0.40
N PHE A 172 22.62 10.82 0.38
CA PHE A 172 22.86 11.38 1.71
C PHE A 172 24.07 12.30 1.69
N TYR A 173 23.94 13.46 2.32
CA TYR A 173 25.02 14.41 2.49
C TYR A 173 25.68 14.26 3.86
N ILE A 174 27.01 14.15 3.85
CA ILE A 174 27.84 14.12 5.06
C ILE A 174 27.76 15.48 5.77
N GLY A 175 27.67 15.48 7.10
CA GLY A 175 27.69 16.70 7.91
C GLY A 175 26.31 17.32 8.19
N VAL A 176 25.25 16.88 7.52
CA VAL A 176 23.86 17.33 7.76
C VAL A 176 22.94 16.17 8.15
N ASP A 177 21.80 16.50 8.76
CA ASP A 177 20.74 15.53 9.01
C ASP A 177 19.99 15.25 7.70
N ASN A 178 19.98 13.98 7.27
CA ASN A 178 19.24 13.56 6.08
C ASN A 178 17.89 12.95 6.51
N PRO A 179 16.76 13.66 6.38
CA PRO A 179 15.47 13.15 6.82
C PRO A 179 14.97 12.05 5.88
N VAL A 180 14.55 10.92 6.44
CA VAL A 180 14.00 9.76 5.73
C VAL A 180 12.69 9.36 6.37
N SER A 181 11.69 9.07 5.53
CA SER A 181 10.43 8.46 5.95
C SER A 181 10.36 7.04 5.42
N VAL A 182 10.03 6.09 6.30
CA VAL A 182 9.95 4.67 5.98
C VAL A 182 8.52 4.19 6.20
N SER A 183 8.00 3.48 5.22
CA SER A 183 6.70 2.81 5.28
C SER A 183 6.80 1.46 4.58
N ALA A 184 6.01 0.49 5.04
CA ALA A 184 5.85 -0.79 4.37
C ALA A 184 4.36 -1.15 4.34
N ALA A 185 3.90 -1.66 3.19
CA ALA A 185 2.49 -1.99 3.00
C ALA A 185 2.05 -3.13 3.95
N GLY A 186 0.99 -2.89 4.71
CA GLY A 186 0.42 -3.87 5.64
C GLY A 186 1.07 -3.90 7.03
N PHE A 187 1.96 -2.95 7.36
CA PHE A 187 2.61 -2.87 8.68
C PHE A 187 2.52 -1.46 9.27
N ALA A 188 2.25 -1.37 10.57
CA ALA A 188 2.25 -0.09 11.28
C ALA A 188 3.69 0.43 11.44
N PRO A 189 3.93 1.75 11.48
CA PRO A 189 5.29 2.29 11.64
C PRO A 189 6.00 1.84 12.92
N SER A 190 5.26 1.46 13.98
CA SER A 190 5.79 0.90 15.22
C SER A 190 6.28 -0.54 15.09
N GLU A 191 5.78 -1.27 14.09
CA GLU A 191 6.18 -2.64 13.78
C GLU A 191 7.40 -2.68 12.86
N LEU A 192 7.77 -1.54 12.27
CA LEU A 192 8.93 -1.43 11.39
C LEU A 192 10.22 -1.28 12.19
N SER A 193 11.20 -2.08 11.81
CA SER A 193 12.60 -1.99 12.24
C SER A 193 13.44 -1.55 11.06
N VAL A 194 14.10 -0.40 11.21
CA VAL A 194 14.96 0.17 10.18
C VAL A 194 16.41 -0.03 10.58
N GLY A 195 17.17 -0.68 9.71
CA GLY A 195 18.61 -0.88 9.82
C GLY A 195 19.35 -0.10 8.75
N GLY A 196 20.64 0.13 8.97
CA GLY A 196 21.53 0.81 8.05
C GLY A 196 22.88 0.13 7.97
N SER A 197 23.47 0.07 6.77
CA SER A 197 24.84 -0.40 6.56
C SER A 197 25.59 0.47 5.55
N GLY A 198 26.93 0.51 5.64
CA GLY A 198 27.76 1.34 4.77
C GLY A 198 27.78 2.83 5.15
N GLY A 199 28.75 3.57 4.60
CA GLY A 199 28.85 5.03 4.75
C GLY A 199 28.99 5.59 6.18
N GLY A 200 29.26 4.74 7.17
CA GLY A 200 29.27 5.13 8.59
C GLY A 200 27.92 5.62 9.09
N ILE A 201 26.85 4.98 8.64
CA ILE A 201 25.47 5.39 8.89
C ILE A 201 25.10 5.34 10.38
N GLN A 202 24.37 6.36 10.83
CA GLN A 202 23.75 6.44 12.14
C GLN A 202 22.30 6.87 11.96
N LEU A 203 21.38 6.06 12.47
CA LEU A 203 19.94 6.30 12.39
C LEU A 203 19.46 6.94 13.69
N GLN A 204 18.88 8.12 13.59
CA GLN A 204 18.30 8.85 14.72
C GLN A 204 16.77 8.88 14.57
N PRO A 205 16.01 8.18 15.42
CA PRO A 205 14.55 8.20 15.37
C PRO A 205 14.03 9.62 15.67
N LYS A 206 13.14 10.14 14.81
CA LYS A 206 12.46 11.43 15.01
C LYS A 206 10.96 11.26 15.29
N GLY A 207 10.44 10.05 15.14
CA GLY A 207 9.05 9.70 15.35
C GLY A 207 8.70 8.40 14.63
N ALA A 208 7.43 8.00 14.71
CA ALA A 208 6.95 6.78 14.06
C ALA A 208 7.23 6.81 12.53
N GLY A 209 8.09 5.90 12.06
CA GLY A 209 8.49 5.82 10.64
C GLY A 209 9.35 6.97 10.11
N LYS A 210 9.83 7.90 10.96
CA LYS A 210 10.65 9.05 10.55
C LYS A 210 12.01 9.01 11.22
N PHE A 211 13.07 9.19 10.43
CA PHE A 211 14.46 9.11 10.88
C PHE A 211 15.28 10.26 10.32
N ASN A 212 16.21 10.78 11.12
CA ASN A 212 17.33 11.54 10.61
C ASN A 212 18.51 10.58 10.41
N VAL A 213 19.05 10.54 9.21
CA VAL A 213 20.18 9.70 8.84
C VAL A 213 21.44 10.57 8.81
N ARG A 214 22.41 10.21 9.65
CA ARG A 214 23.76 10.79 9.65
C ARG A 214 24.71 9.80 8.98
N VAL A 215 25.61 10.31 8.15
CA VAL A 215 26.62 9.54 7.42
C VAL A 215 27.96 10.24 7.56
N SER A 216 29.05 9.48 7.54
CA SER A 216 30.41 10.00 7.79
C SER A 216 31.40 9.66 6.68
N THR A 217 31.14 8.63 5.88
CA THR A 217 32.08 8.13 4.87
C THR A 217 31.44 8.17 3.48
N ALA A 218 32.14 8.77 2.51
CA ALA A 218 31.68 8.82 1.13
C ALA A 218 31.66 7.42 0.48
N GLY A 219 30.77 7.21 -0.47
CA GLY A 219 30.56 5.91 -1.12
C GLY A 219 29.08 5.57 -1.15
N ASP A 220 28.72 4.38 -0.68
CA ASP A 220 27.34 3.90 -0.66
C ASP A 220 26.90 3.55 0.77
N ALA A 221 25.63 3.82 1.06
CA ALA A 221 24.94 3.42 2.27
C ALA A 221 23.61 2.74 1.90
N THR A 222 23.21 1.72 2.64
CA THR A 222 21.95 0.99 2.40
C THR A 222 21.06 1.11 3.63
N ILE A 223 19.80 1.48 3.40
CA ILE A 223 18.74 1.39 4.40
C ILE A 223 18.01 0.08 4.17
N SER A 224 17.90 -0.74 5.21
CA SER A 224 17.13 -2.00 5.20
C SER A 224 15.93 -1.88 6.11
N VAL A 225 14.77 -2.34 5.66
CA VAL A 225 13.52 -2.30 6.43
C VAL A 225 13.06 -3.72 6.68
N SER A 226 12.69 -4.02 7.93
CA SER A 226 12.08 -5.27 8.33
C SER A 226 10.84 -5.01 9.17
N ALA A 227 9.82 -5.85 9.06
CA ALA A 227 8.62 -5.78 9.87
C ALA A 227 8.66 -6.85 10.97
N LYS A 228 8.33 -6.46 12.19
CA LYS A 228 8.13 -7.38 13.31
C LYS A 228 6.75 -8.01 13.17
N THR A 229 6.73 -9.32 12.97
CA THR A 229 5.51 -10.13 12.93
C THR A 229 5.47 -11.08 14.12
N LYS A 230 4.30 -11.70 14.38
CA LYS A 230 4.17 -12.74 15.41
C LYS A 230 5.13 -13.92 15.19
N ASP A 231 5.52 -14.17 13.93
CA ASP A 231 6.45 -15.23 13.53
C ASP A 231 7.93 -14.80 13.55
N GLY A 232 8.23 -13.57 13.99
CA GLY A 232 9.57 -12.98 13.96
C GLY A 232 9.73 -11.82 12.96
N SER A 233 10.98 -11.41 12.71
CA SER A 233 11.31 -10.28 11.82
C SER A 233 11.31 -10.73 10.36
N LYS A 234 10.49 -10.10 9.51
CA LYS A 234 10.40 -10.38 8.06
C LYS A 234 10.95 -9.19 7.25
N PRO A 235 11.92 -9.40 6.34
CA PRO A 235 12.47 -8.31 5.52
C PRO A 235 11.39 -7.71 4.61
N GLN A 236 11.35 -6.38 4.54
CA GLN A 236 10.43 -5.57 3.73
C GLN A 236 11.13 -4.86 2.56
N GLY A 237 12.42 -5.10 2.39
CA GLY A 237 13.23 -4.55 1.31
C GLY A 237 14.38 -3.69 1.81
N SER A 238 15.19 -3.22 0.86
CA SER A 238 16.29 -2.31 1.13
C SER A 238 16.45 -1.32 -0.03
N GLN A 239 16.96 -0.14 0.29
CA GLN A 239 17.23 0.92 -0.68
C GLN A 239 18.66 1.41 -0.51
N LYS A 240 19.39 1.46 -1.62
CA LYS A 240 20.76 1.98 -1.69
C LYS A 240 20.74 3.50 -1.92
N PHE A 241 21.56 4.21 -1.15
CA PHE A 241 21.78 5.64 -1.20
C PHE A 241 23.26 5.92 -1.45
N ARG A 242 23.53 6.94 -2.25
CA ARG A 242 24.90 7.43 -2.51
C ARG A 242 25.25 8.42 -1.41
N VAL A 243 26.38 8.23 -0.74
CA VAL A 243 26.89 9.16 0.26
C VAL A 243 27.83 10.15 -0.41
N LYS A 244 27.41 11.41 -0.47
CA LYS A 244 28.18 12.52 -1.06
C LYS A 244 28.56 13.55 -0.02
N ARG A 245 29.61 14.31 -0.32
CA ARG A 245 29.95 15.51 0.43
C ARG A 245 29.03 16.65 0.01
N ILE A 246 28.85 17.62 0.90
CA ILE A 246 28.19 18.88 0.56
C ILE A 246 29.00 19.55 -0.55
N PRO A 247 28.35 20.09 -1.60
CA PRO A 247 29.05 20.82 -2.65
C PRO A 247 29.92 21.94 -2.09
N THR A 248 31.04 22.20 -2.77
CA THR A 248 31.97 23.25 -2.35
C THR A 248 31.29 24.62 -2.45
N PRO A 249 31.28 25.43 -1.36
CA PRO A 249 30.71 26.76 -1.39
C PRO A 249 31.64 27.72 -2.16
N TYR A 250 31.13 28.91 -2.46
CA TYR A 250 31.93 30.00 -3.02
C TYR A 250 32.15 31.11 -1.99
N PRO A 251 33.29 31.82 -2.00
CA PRO A 251 33.51 32.94 -1.11
C PRO A 251 32.80 34.20 -1.60
N THR A 252 32.36 35.03 -0.67
CA THR A 252 31.80 36.36 -0.93
C THR A 252 32.39 37.38 0.04
N VAL A 253 32.61 38.60 -0.45
CA VAL A 253 33.01 39.76 0.35
C VAL A 253 32.12 40.92 -0.05
N ALA A 254 31.60 41.67 0.93
CA ALA A 254 30.57 42.70 0.72
C ALA A 254 29.33 42.18 -0.05
N GLY A 255 29.05 40.88 0.04
CA GLY A 255 27.96 40.23 -0.69
C GLY A 255 28.21 40.02 -2.19
N LYS A 256 29.40 40.33 -2.72
CA LYS A 256 29.74 40.18 -4.15
C LYS A 256 30.34 38.81 -4.44
N LYS A 257 30.04 38.27 -5.62
CA LYS A 257 30.63 37.05 -6.16
C LYS A 257 31.80 37.33 -7.09
N SER A 258 32.57 36.29 -7.40
CA SER A 258 33.69 36.37 -8.35
C SER A 258 33.23 36.91 -9.70
N GLY A 259 33.97 37.86 -10.26
CA GLY A 259 33.65 38.56 -11.51
C GLY A 259 32.81 39.83 -11.35
N GLU A 260 32.21 40.07 -10.18
CA GLU A 260 31.44 41.29 -9.93
C GLU A 260 32.33 42.51 -9.68
N LYS A 261 31.78 43.70 -9.95
CA LYS A 261 32.37 44.97 -9.55
C LYS A 261 31.97 45.31 -8.12
N VAL A 262 32.91 45.85 -7.36
CA VAL A 262 32.68 46.29 -5.97
C VAL A 262 33.13 47.72 -5.80
N SER A 263 32.32 48.54 -5.13
CA SER A 263 32.75 49.90 -4.80
C SER A 263 33.78 49.89 -3.69
N LYS A 264 34.65 50.90 -3.73
CA LYS A 264 35.63 51.12 -2.67
C LYS A 264 34.98 51.21 -1.29
N ALA A 265 33.80 51.82 -1.20
CA ALA A 265 33.04 51.91 0.04
C ALA A 265 32.54 50.53 0.50
N GLU A 266 31.92 49.75 -0.38
CA GLU A 266 31.42 48.40 -0.06
C GLU A 266 32.55 47.47 0.42
N ILE A 267 33.68 47.44 -0.28
CA ILE A 267 34.79 46.54 0.07
C ILE A 267 35.52 46.97 1.35
N THR A 268 35.64 48.28 1.61
CA THR A 268 36.29 48.81 2.82
C THR A 268 35.42 48.62 4.06
N ASN A 269 34.08 48.69 3.89
CA ASN A 269 33.11 48.47 4.96
C ASN A 269 32.79 46.99 5.19
N ALA A 270 33.32 46.08 4.37
CA ALA A 270 33.16 44.65 4.59
C ALA A 270 33.83 44.23 5.91
N SER A 271 33.04 43.66 6.81
CA SER A 271 33.54 43.14 8.09
C SER A 271 33.97 41.68 8.00
N TYR A 272 33.33 40.91 7.11
CA TYR A 272 33.54 39.47 7.00
C TYR A 272 33.62 38.98 5.56
N ILE A 273 34.45 37.97 5.35
CA ILE A 273 34.48 37.06 4.21
C ILE A 273 33.57 35.88 4.57
N ILE A 274 32.59 35.58 3.72
CA ILE A 274 31.55 34.58 3.98
C ILE A 274 31.58 33.51 2.90
N ALA A 275 31.56 32.24 3.30
CA ALA A 275 31.36 31.12 2.38
C ALA A 275 29.86 30.86 2.21
N LYS A 276 29.36 30.93 0.97
CA LYS A 276 27.95 30.71 0.64
C LYS A 276 27.79 29.57 -0.34
N LEU A 277 26.66 28.88 -0.23
CA LEU A 277 26.25 27.82 -1.15
C LEU A 277 24.81 28.09 -1.59
N ASP A 278 24.61 28.29 -2.89
CA ASP A 278 23.28 28.55 -3.45
C ASP A 278 22.63 27.24 -3.88
N GLY A 279 21.32 27.13 -3.69
CA GLY A 279 20.54 25.98 -4.20
C GLY A 279 20.80 24.66 -3.47
N PHE A 280 21.26 24.70 -2.20
CA PHE A 280 21.41 23.51 -1.37
C PHE A 280 20.24 23.39 -0.39
N ASP A 281 19.52 22.27 -0.45
CA ASP A 281 18.25 22.07 0.26
C ASP A 281 18.41 21.82 1.78
N PHE A 282 19.64 21.71 2.27
CA PHE A 282 19.93 21.46 3.68
C PHE A 282 20.57 22.69 4.33
N ALA A 283 20.27 22.88 5.62
CA ALA A 283 20.95 23.88 6.43
C ALA A 283 22.42 23.48 6.64
N ALA A 284 23.32 24.05 5.83
CA ALA A 284 24.76 23.85 5.93
C ALA A 284 25.46 25.19 6.18
N ASN A 285 26.06 25.31 7.36
CA ASN A 285 26.83 26.49 7.74
C ASN A 285 28.32 26.24 7.50
N PHE A 286 28.96 27.15 6.77
CA PHE A 286 30.39 27.09 6.50
C PHE A 286 31.12 28.16 7.30
N GLN A 287 32.18 27.76 8.00
CA GLN A 287 33.03 28.67 8.74
C GLN A 287 34.31 28.93 7.95
N VAL A 288 34.61 30.19 7.65
CA VAL A 288 35.90 30.58 7.06
C VAL A 288 37.00 30.42 8.11
N ILE A 289 38.05 29.68 7.77
CA ILE A 289 39.17 29.35 8.67
C ILE A 289 40.37 30.24 8.39
N SER A 290 40.69 30.46 7.11
CA SER A 290 41.75 31.37 6.71
C SER A 290 41.52 31.90 5.31
N TRP A 291 42.19 32.99 4.99
CA TRP A 291 42.16 33.60 3.68
C TRP A 291 43.49 34.28 3.38
N GLU A 292 43.81 34.34 2.09
CA GLU A 292 44.89 35.14 1.54
C GLU A 292 44.29 36.13 0.53
N PHE A 293 44.67 37.39 0.69
CA PHE A 293 44.35 38.47 -0.22
C PHE A 293 45.56 38.74 -1.11
N THR A 294 45.32 38.84 -2.41
CA THR A 294 46.30 39.36 -3.39
C THR A 294 45.63 40.44 -4.23
N GLY A 295 46.21 41.64 -4.28
CA GLY A 295 45.63 42.74 -5.04
C GLY A 295 46.68 43.63 -5.70
N SER A 296 46.35 44.17 -6.88
CA SER A 296 47.15 45.21 -7.54
C SER A 296 46.62 46.59 -7.12
N ILE A 297 47.35 47.24 -6.22
CA ILE A 297 46.98 48.54 -5.63
C ILE A 297 48.12 49.52 -5.87
N GLY A 298 47.82 50.62 -6.59
CA GLY A 298 48.83 51.62 -6.95
C GLY A 298 49.97 51.05 -7.81
N GLY A 299 49.70 50.04 -8.63
CA GLY A 299 50.71 49.39 -9.49
C GLY A 299 51.63 48.39 -8.77
N GLN A 300 51.47 48.18 -7.47
CA GLN A 300 52.20 47.18 -6.69
C GLN A 300 51.29 46.02 -6.28
N THR A 301 51.82 44.80 -6.31
CA THR A 301 51.16 43.64 -5.71
C THR A 301 51.24 43.75 -4.18
N LYS A 302 50.08 43.71 -3.52
CA LYS A 302 49.98 43.63 -2.07
C LYS A 302 49.38 42.28 -1.70
N ILE A 303 50.00 41.62 -0.74
CA ILE A 303 49.56 40.34 -0.19
C ILE A 303 49.30 40.56 1.30
N CYS A 304 48.18 40.02 1.79
CA CYS A 304 47.82 40.03 3.20
C CYS A 304 47.09 38.73 3.52
N GLN A 305 47.24 38.20 4.72
CA GLN A 305 46.57 36.98 5.14
C GLN A 305 45.77 37.24 6.42
N GLY A 306 44.76 36.42 6.65
CA GLY A 306 43.98 36.47 7.88
C GLY A 306 43.47 35.11 8.33
N ASN A 307 43.24 35.04 9.63
CA ASN A 307 42.65 33.89 10.30
C ASN A 307 41.18 34.20 10.62
N GLY A 308 40.32 33.21 10.41
CA GLY A 308 38.87 33.35 10.51
C GLY A 308 38.26 34.16 9.36
N GLY A 309 36.95 34.40 9.43
CA GLY A 309 36.24 35.17 8.40
C GLY A 309 36.38 36.69 8.51
N ALA A 310 37.00 37.23 9.57
CA ALA A 310 37.05 38.68 9.78
C ALA A 310 38.07 39.36 8.84
N VAL A 311 37.70 40.53 8.32
CA VAL A 311 38.60 41.40 7.53
C VAL A 311 39.53 42.15 8.50
N THR A 312 40.85 41.95 8.36
CA THR A 312 41.86 42.57 9.24
C THR A 312 41.97 44.09 9.02
N SER A 313 42.46 44.81 10.02
CA SER A 313 42.77 46.24 9.90
C SER A 313 43.83 46.52 8.83
N GLU A 314 44.81 45.63 8.69
CA GLU A 314 45.81 45.67 7.60
C GLU A 314 45.14 45.61 6.23
N LEU A 315 44.25 44.63 6.03
CA LEU A 315 43.50 44.50 4.77
C LEU A 315 42.64 45.75 4.50
N LYS A 316 41.97 46.30 5.52
CA LYS A 316 41.22 47.58 5.37
C LYS A 316 42.12 48.74 4.96
N GLY A 317 43.32 48.84 5.54
CA GLY A 317 44.32 49.85 5.20
C GLY A 317 44.88 49.70 3.77
N ILE A 318 44.96 48.46 3.27
CA ILE A 318 45.33 48.15 1.89
C ILE A 318 44.18 48.54 0.94
N LEU A 319 42.95 48.12 1.24
CA LEU A 319 41.76 48.38 0.43
C LEU A 319 41.39 49.87 0.36
N SER A 320 41.65 50.64 1.43
CA SER A 320 41.43 52.10 1.42
C SER A 320 42.33 52.85 0.44
N LYS A 321 43.42 52.22 -0.02
CA LYS A 321 44.33 52.76 -1.06
C LYS A 321 44.00 52.24 -2.46
N ALA A 322 43.04 51.33 -2.61
CA ALA A 322 42.61 50.85 -3.91
C ALA A 322 42.03 52.00 -4.76
N THR A 323 42.35 51.97 -6.05
CA THR A 323 41.83 52.89 -7.06
C THR A 323 40.84 52.16 -7.97
N PRO A 324 39.92 52.89 -8.64
CA PRO A 324 39.08 52.31 -9.68
C PRO A 324 39.92 51.54 -10.70
N GLY A 325 39.53 50.31 -10.99
CA GLY A 325 40.25 49.41 -11.88
C GLY A 325 41.18 48.41 -11.18
N SER A 326 41.49 48.58 -9.89
CA SER A 326 42.24 47.60 -9.10
C SER A 326 41.57 46.23 -9.13
N ARG A 327 42.38 45.19 -9.38
CA ARG A 327 41.96 43.78 -9.30
C ARG A 327 42.39 43.21 -7.97
N ILE A 328 41.46 42.57 -7.29
CA ILE A 328 41.68 41.93 -5.99
C ILE A 328 41.23 40.48 -6.05
N PHE A 329 41.97 39.60 -5.38
CA PHE A 329 41.74 38.18 -5.33
C PHE A 329 41.76 37.71 -3.87
N PHE A 330 40.86 36.80 -3.53
CA PHE A 330 40.84 36.13 -2.23
C PHE A 330 40.86 34.62 -2.43
N ASP A 331 41.89 33.97 -1.91
CA ASP A 331 41.96 32.53 -1.78
C ASP A 331 41.51 32.16 -0.38
N VAL A 332 40.36 31.49 -0.28
CA VAL A 332 39.66 31.28 0.99
C VAL A 332 39.61 29.79 1.32
N LYS A 333 39.92 29.44 2.56
CA LYS A 333 39.70 28.10 3.11
C LYS A 333 38.56 28.14 4.11
N ALA A 334 37.58 27.27 3.91
CA ALA A 334 36.41 27.15 4.78
C ALA A 334 36.18 25.71 5.22
N LYS A 335 35.55 25.54 6.37
CA LYS A 335 35.19 24.26 6.95
C LYS A 335 33.67 24.16 7.00
N GLY A 336 33.13 23.10 6.41
CA GLY A 336 31.70 22.81 6.44
C GLY A 336 31.29 22.05 7.71
N PRO A 337 29.99 21.75 7.85
CA PRO A 337 29.50 20.93 8.94
C PRO A 337 29.93 19.45 8.81
N ASP A 338 30.48 19.07 7.65
CA ASP A 338 31.16 17.79 7.41
C ASP A 338 32.53 17.70 8.11
N GLY A 339 33.00 18.79 8.72
CA GLY A 339 34.26 18.84 9.45
C GLY A 339 35.49 18.88 8.55
N VAL A 340 35.34 19.04 7.24
CA VAL A 340 36.45 18.98 6.29
C VAL A 340 36.83 20.39 5.85
N LEU A 341 38.13 20.66 5.88
CA LEU A 341 38.69 21.90 5.35
C LEU A 341 38.70 21.83 3.83
N GLN A 342 38.04 22.78 3.18
CA GLN A 342 37.97 22.90 1.73
C GLN A 342 38.61 24.21 1.29
N THR A 343 39.38 24.16 0.21
CA THR A 343 39.84 25.37 -0.49
C THR A 343 38.75 25.78 -1.47
N LEU A 344 38.25 26.99 -1.31
CA LEU A 344 37.17 27.51 -2.12
C LEU A 344 37.69 28.05 -3.45
N PRO A 345 36.85 28.16 -4.49
CA PRO A 345 37.23 28.86 -5.71
C PRO A 345 37.68 30.29 -5.41
N THR A 346 38.74 30.76 -6.07
CA THR A 346 39.27 32.11 -5.87
C THR A 346 38.20 33.16 -6.18
N LEU A 347 37.98 34.07 -5.22
CA LEU A 347 37.10 35.22 -5.41
C LEU A 347 37.89 36.36 -6.03
N GLY A 348 37.65 36.65 -7.31
CA GLY A 348 38.22 37.79 -8.02
C GLY A 348 37.21 38.93 -8.14
N LEU A 349 37.55 40.12 -7.67
CA LEU A 349 36.71 41.32 -7.78
C LEU A 349 37.47 42.45 -8.47
N ARG A 350 36.71 43.36 -9.08
CA ARG A 350 37.25 44.61 -9.65
C ARG A 350 36.67 45.81 -8.93
N VAL A 351 37.54 46.68 -8.41
CA VAL A 351 37.11 47.93 -7.79
C VAL A 351 36.61 48.88 -8.88
N ASN A 352 35.42 49.46 -8.72
CA ASN A 352 34.87 50.43 -9.67
C ASN A 352 35.05 51.89 -9.22
#